data_AF-A0A4R4YSV4-F1
#
_entry.id   AF-A0A4R4YSV4-F1
#
_cell.length_a   1.000
_cell.length_b   1.000
_cell.length_c   1.000
_cell.angle_alpha   90.00
_cell.angle_beta   90.00
_cell.angle_gamma   90.00
#
_symmetry.space_group_name_H-M   'P 1'
#
loop_
_entity.id
_entity.type
_entity.pdbx_description
1 polymer ?
#
loop_
_entity_poly.entity_id
_entity_poly.type
_entity_poly.pdbx_seq_one_letter_code
_entity_poly.pdbx_strand_id
1 'polypeptide(L)'
;MVGDLELAAVPALLPTGPPGVEIRLDGLVVGDLELRICHGCRIAVVEYIRIDRRCRRRGLATLAIDLLRRTWPDYRWSTAPIERSTEALGFWHSLDWPGPLGEPDECPHLLA
;
A
#
# COMPACT_ATOMS: atom_id res chain seq x y z
N MET A 1 -1.17 -18.15 16.55
CA MET A 1 -1.64 -16.79 16.87
C MET A 1 -0.86 -15.85 15.96
N VAL A 2 -1.56 -15.20 15.03
CA VAL A 2 -0.97 -14.09 14.26
C VAL A 2 -0.94 -12.92 15.24
N GLY A 3 0.23 -12.31 15.43
CA GLY A 3 0.36 -11.15 16.32
C GLY A 3 -0.52 -9.98 15.89
N ASP A 4 -0.64 -8.96 16.75
CA ASP A 4 -1.49 -7.81 16.46
C ASP A 4 -0.85 -6.95 15.36
N LEU A 5 -1.54 -6.85 14.22
CA LEU A 5 -1.11 -6.05 13.07
C LEU A 5 -1.72 -4.66 13.16
N GLU A 6 -0.86 -3.66 13.11
CA GLU A 6 -1.24 -2.25 13.14
C GLU A 6 -0.63 -1.51 11.95
N LEU A 7 -1.38 -0.56 11.39
CA LEU A 7 -0.88 0.40 10.42
C LEU A 7 -0.74 1.76 11.08
N ALA A 8 0.46 2.33 11.02
CA ALA A 8 0.72 3.68 11.51
C ALA A 8 1.06 4.59 10.35
N ALA A 9 0.22 5.61 10.10
CA ALA A 9 0.54 6.64 9.13
C ALA A 9 1.77 7.43 9.61
N VAL A 10 2.79 7.48 8.77
CA VAL A 10 3.94 8.37 8.96
C VAL A 10 3.56 9.70 8.32
N PRO A 11 3.55 10.81 9.08
CA PRO A 11 3.20 12.11 8.54
C PRO A 11 4.07 12.43 7.32
N ALA A 12 3.44 12.73 6.19
CA ALA A 12 4.18 13.24 5.04
C ALA A 12 4.82 14.58 5.44
N LEU A 13 6.13 14.70 5.26
CA LEU A 13 6.86 15.95 5.54
C LEU A 13 6.48 17.09 4.57
N LEU A 14 5.77 16.76 3.49
CA LEU A 14 5.28 17.68 2.47
C LEU A 14 3.76 17.51 2.29
N PRO A 15 3.01 18.59 1.96
CA PRO A 15 1.56 18.52 1.71
C PRO A 15 1.16 17.56 0.58
N THR A 16 2.08 17.24 -0.34
CA THR A 16 1.83 16.47 -1.56
C THR A 16 2.89 15.38 -1.83
N GLY A 17 3.58 14.91 -0.79
CA GLY A 17 4.46 13.73 -0.88
C GLY A 17 3.70 12.41 -0.66
N PRO A 18 4.26 11.25 -1.07
CA PRO A 18 3.65 9.98 -0.76
C PRO A 18 3.55 9.78 0.77
N PRO A 19 2.35 9.58 1.36
CA PRO A 19 2.27 9.13 2.74
C PRO A 19 2.90 7.74 2.89
N GLY A 20 3.91 7.68 3.77
CA GLY A 20 4.44 6.42 4.28
C GLY A 20 3.49 5.84 5.32
N VAL A 21 3.27 4.54 5.27
CA VAL A 21 2.49 3.79 6.25
C VAL A 21 3.39 2.69 6.78
N GLU A 22 3.72 2.73 8.07
CA GLU A 22 4.43 1.64 8.72
C GLU A 22 3.50 0.45 8.93
N ILE A 23 4.01 -0.73 8.62
CA ILE A 23 3.38 -2.02 8.93
C ILE A 23 4.03 -2.51 10.22
N ARG A 24 3.26 -2.54 11.30
CA ARG A 24 3.74 -2.95 12.62
C ARG A 24 3.12 -4.28 13.04
N LEU A 25 3.95 -5.19 13.53
CA LEU A 25 3.52 -6.45 14.13
C LEU A 25 3.95 -6.46 15.58
N ASP A 26 3.00 -6.59 16.49
CA ASP A 26 3.23 -6.54 17.95
C ASP A 26 4.04 -5.29 18.35
N GLY A 27 3.70 -4.14 17.76
CA GLY A 27 4.36 -2.85 17.98
C GLY A 27 5.72 -2.65 17.28
N LEU A 28 6.27 -3.68 16.62
CA LEU A 28 7.54 -3.58 15.89
C LEU A 28 7.30 -3.27 14.42
N VAL A 29 8.04 -2.30 13.87
CA VAL A 29 8.02 -2.02 12.42
C VAL A 29 8.65 -3.20 11.68
N VAL A 30 7.86 -3.86 10.83
CA VAL A 30 8.25 -5.02 10.03
C VAL A 30 8.17 -4.76 8.53
N GLY A 31 7.79 -3.55 8.15
CA GLY A 31 7.66 -3.13 6.78
C GLY A 31 7.06 -1.75 6.66
N ASP A 32 6.92 -1.30 5.43
CA ASP A 32 6.36 -0.02 5.07
C ASP A 32 5.65 -0.12 3.73
N LEU A 33 4.71 0.81 3.54
CA LEU A 33 3.95 0.97 2.34
C LEU A 33 3.89 2.45 2.00
N GLU A 34 4.15 2.79 0.74
CA GLU A 34 4.03 4.15 0.24
C GLU A 34 2.82 4.25 -0.68
N LEU A 35 2.00 5.28 -0.46
CA LEU A 35 0.88 5.62 -1.31
C LEU A 35 1.09 6.99 -1.91
N ARG A 36 0.59 7.27 -3.10
CA ARG A 36 0.17 8.62 -3.48
C ARG A 36 -1.34 8.72 -3.39
N ILE A 37 -1.85 9.70 -2.65
CA ILE A 37 -3.28 9.83 -2.38
C ILE A 37 -3.77 11.22 -2.76
N CYS A 38 -4.86 11.29 -3.50
CA CYS A 38 -5.65 12.50 -3.65
C CYS A 38 -7.00 12.31 -2.97
N HIS A 39 -7.19 12.92 -1.80
CA HIS A 39 -8.45 12.84 -1.07
C HIS A 39 -9.59 13.55 -1.81
N GLY A 40 -9.30 14.61 -2.58
CA GLY A 40 -10.29 15.34 -3.37
C GLY A 40 -10.87 14.51 -4.52
N CYS A 41 -10.02 13.79 -5.26
CA CYS A 41 -10.43 12.92 -6.36
C CYS A 41 -10.75 11.48 -5.91
N ARG A 42 -10.48 11.15 -4.64
CA ARG A 42 -10.58 9.79 -4.07
C ARG A 42 -9.79 8.76 -4.87
N ILE A 43 -8.53 9.07 -5.14
CA ILE A 43 -7.59 8.19 -5.84
C ILE A 43 -6.47 7.80 -4.88
N ALA A 44 -6.13 6.52 -4.84
CA ALA A 44 -5.00 5.98 -4.12
C ALA A 44 -4.13 5.12 -5.05
N VAL A 45 -2.88 5.50 -5.21
CA VAL A 45 -1.87 4.75 -5.97
C VAL A 45 -0.91 4.10 -4.99
N VAL A 46 -0.77 2.78 -5.04
CA VAL A 46 0.27 2.07 -4.27
C VAL A 46 1.60 2.20 -5.00
N GLU A 47 2.57 2.86 -4.40
CA GLU A 47 3.90 3.08 -4.97
C GLU A 47 4.84 1.93 -4.62
N TYR A 48 5.00 1.66 -3.32
CA TYR A 48 5.90 0.64 -2.82
C TYR A 48 5.27 -0.13 -1.67
N ILE A 49 5.62 -1.41 -1.59
CA ILE A 49 5.33 -2.26 -0.43
C ILE A 49 6.61 -3.01 -0.10
N ARG A 50 7.09 -2.87 1.14
CA ARG A 50 8.27 -3.57 1.63
C ARG A 50 7.93 -4.28 2.92
N ILE A 51 8.32 -5.55 3.00
CA ILE A 51 8.24 -6.35 4.21
C ILE A 51 9.64 -6.90 4.49
N ASP A 52 10.08 -6.78 5.74
CA ASP A 52 11.31 -7.39 6.22
C ASP A 52 11.33 -8.87 5.82
N ARG A 53 12.47 -9.31 5.27
CA ARG A 53 12.63 -10.66 4.73
C ARG A 53 12.23 -11.76 5.73
N ARG A 54 12.44 -11.56 7.03
CA ARG A 54 12.11 -12.49 8.11
C ARG A 54 10.60 -12.60 8.38
N CYS A 55 9.85 -11.57 7.96
CA CYS A 55 8.40 -11.45 8.14
C CYS A 55 7.59 -11.68 6.85
N ARG A 56 8.26 -11.89 5.70
CA ARG A 56 7.60 -12.21 4.43
C ARG A 56 6.80 -13.53 4.50
N ARG A 57 5.88 -13.70 3.55
CA ARG A 57 5.04 -14.91 3.39
C ARG A 57 4.10 -15.20 4.58
N ARG A 58 3.84 -14.19 5.42
CA ARG A 58 2.89 -14.26 6.55
C ARG A 58 1.59 -13.51 6.29
N GLY A 59 1.35 -13.06 5.05
CA GLY A 59 0.15 -12.30 4.68
C GLY A 59 0.13 -10.83 5.15
N LEU A 60 1.22 -10.31 5.73
CA LEU A 60 1.26 -8.95 6.29
C LEU A 60 0.94 -7.87 5.26
N ALA A 61 1.53 -7.94 4.06
CA ALA A 61 1.26 -7.00 2.98
C ALA A 61 -0.21 -7.09 2.50
N THR A 62 -0.77 -8.29 2.43
CA THR A 62 -2.18 -8.52 2.08
C THR A 62 -3.10 -7.87 3.11
N LEU A 63 -2.88 -8.15 4.39
CA LEU A 63 -3.67 -7.57 5.47
C LEU A 63 -3.55 -6.04 5.52
N ALA A 64 -2.37 -5.49 5.28
CA ALA A 64 -2.15 -4.05 5.21
C ALA A 64 -2.96 -3.40 4.07
N ILE A 65 -2.88 -3.96 2.86
CA ILE A 65 -3.65 -3.49 1.70
C ILE A 65 -5.16 -3.57 1.96
N ASP A 66 -5.64 -4.69 2.52
CA ASP A 66 -7.06 -4.87 2.83
C ASP A 66 -7.55 -3.87 3.89
N LEU A 67 -6.74 -3.59 4.91
CA LEU A 67 -7.07 -2.61 5.94
C LEU A 67 -7.15 -1.19 5.37
N LEU A 68 -6.20 -0.80 4.51
CA LEU A 68 -6.23 0.49 3.82
C LEU A 68 -7.45 0.63 2.90
N ARG A 69 -7.78 -0.41 2.12
CA ARG A 69 -8.96 -0.44 1.26
C ARG A 69 -10.27 -0.35 2.05
N ARG A 70 -10.35 -0.99 3.22
CA ARG A 70 -11.51 -0.87 4.12
C ARG A 70 -11.61 0.50 4.76
N THR A 71 -10.48 1.16 4.99
CA THR A 71 -10.42 2.53 5.53
C THR A 71 -10.90 3.55 4.49
N TRP A 72 -10.61 3.31 3.21
CA TRP A 72 -11.02 4.17 2.09
C TRP A 72 -11.78 3.37 1.02
N PRO A 73 -13.01 2.91 1.32
CA PRO A 73 -13.77 2.03 0.44
C PRO A 73 -14.21 2.71 -0.85
N ASP A 74 -14.38 4.04 -0.83
CA ASP A 74 -14.86 4.83 -1.97
C ASP A 74 -13.72 5.32 -2.89
N TYR A 75 -12.49 4.84 -2.67
CA TYR A 75 -11.33 5.29 -3.44
C TYR A 75 -11.11 4.37 -4.64
N ARG A 76 -10.68 4.95 -5.76
CA ARG A 76 -10.12 4.18 -6.86
C ARG A 76 -8.68 3.81 -6.53
N TRP A 77 -8.37 2.55 -6.70
CA TRP A 77 -7.08 1.97 -6.36
C TRP A 77 -6.35 1.54 -7.63
N SER A 78 -5.10 1.95 -7.75
CA SER A 78 -4.18 1.50 -8.80
C SER A 78 -2.79 1.28 -8.18
N THR A 79 -1.87 0.73 -8.94
CA THR A 79 -0.47 0.64 -8.51
C THR A 79 0.43 1.39 -9.47
N ALA A 80 1.54 1.89 -8.97
CA ALA A 80 2.68 2.26 -9.79
C ALA A 80 3.21 1.04 -10.57
N PRO A 81 4.12 1.23 -11.55
CA PRO A 81 4.76 0.13 -12.27
C PRO A 81 5.30 -0.93 -11.30
N ILE A 82 4.78 -2.15 -11.41
CA ILE A 82 5.16 -3.25 -10.54
C ILE A 82 6.39 -3.98 -11.07
N GLU A 83 7.20 -4.51 -10.16
CA GLU A 83 8.30 -5.39 -10.51
C GLU A 83 7.77 -6.65 -11.22
N ARG A 84 8.43 -7.07 -12.31
CA ARG A 84 8.04 -8.26 -13.09
C ARG A 84 8.66 -9.57 -12.59
N SER A 85 8.97 -9.64 -11.29
CA SER A 85 9.44 -10.87 -10.67
C SER A 85 8.26 -11.80 -10.34
N THR A 86 8.51 -13.11 -10.33
CA THR A 86 7.49 -14.11 -9.97
C THR A 86 6.92 -13.89 -8.56
N GLU A 87 7.75 -13.40 -7.62
CA GLU A 87 7.32 -13.07 -6.25
C GLU A 87 6.32 -11.91 -6.25
N ALA A 88 6.64 -10.81 -6.94
CA ALA A 88 5.78 -9.63 -7.01
C ALA A 88 4.47 -9.92 -7.74
N LEU A 89 4.54 -10.56 -8.91
CA LEU A 89 3.34 -10.95 -9.67
C LEU A 89 2.48 -11.94 -8.88
N GLY A 90 3.10 -12.94 -8.25
CA GLY A 90 2.39 -13.90 -7.41
C GLY A 90 1.71 -13.25 -6.21
N PHE A 91 2.32 -12.22 -5.61
CA PHE A 91 1.68 -11.42 -4.56
C PHE A 91 0.46 -10.68 -5.10
N TRP A 92 0.59 -9.90 -6.18
CA TRP A 92 -0.53 -9.12 -6.71
C TRP A 92 -1.69 -10.00 -7.21
N HIS A 93 -1.40 -11.14 -7.83
CA HIS A 93 -2.43 -12.12 -8.21
C HIS A 93 -3.08 -12.84 -7.03
N SER A 94 -2.45 -12.83 -5.85
CA SER A 94 -3.07 -13.40 -4.64
C SER A 94 -4.09 -12.48 -3.99
N LEU A 95 -4.12 -11.20 -4.39
CA LEU A 95 -5.08 -10.21 -3.89
C LEU A 95 -6.31 -10.19 -4.79
N ASP A 96 -7.47 -9.96 -4.18
CA ASP A 96 -8.68 -9.52 -4.89
C ASP A 96 -8.55 -8.02 -5.23
N TRP A 97 -7.57 -7.67 -6.08
CA TRP A 97 -7.20 -6.30 -6.37
C TRP A 97 -8.26 -5.62 -7.26
N PRO A 98 -8.79 -4.43 -6.89
CA PRO A 98 -10.00 -3.89 -7.50
C PRO A 98 -9.74 -2.98 -8.72
N GLY A 99 -8.49 -2.78 -9.11
CA GLY A 99 -8.14 -1.82 -10.16
C GLY A 99 -6.94 -2.24 -11.00
N PRO A 100 -6.37 -1.32 -11.80
CA PRO A 100 -5.25 -1.66 -12.67
C PRO A 100 -3.98 -1.97 -11.87
N LEU A 101 -3.16 -2.86 -12.44
CA LEU A 101 -1.83 -3.22 -11.93
C LEU A 101 -0.75 -2.69 -12.89
N GLY A 102 0.16 -1.90 -12.35
CA GLY A 102 1.27 -1.30 -13.11
C GLY A 102 0.90 -0.08 -13.94
N GLU A 103 -0.37 0.34 -13.90
CA GLU A 103 -0.89 1.52 -14.59
C GLU A 103 -1.46 2.47 -13.52
N PRO A 104 -0.68 3.45 -13.05
CA PRO A 104 -1.11 4.35 -12.00
C PRO A 104 -2.19 5.31 -12.51
N ASP A 105 -3.28 5.45 -11.77
CA ASP A 105 -4.28 6.49 -12.01
C ASP A 105 -3.63 7.87 -11.90
N GLU A 106 -3.94 8.73 -12.85
CA GLU A 106 -3.44 10.10 -12.89
C GLU A 106 -4.52 11.10 -12.45
N CYS A 107 -4.12 12.11 -11.68
CA CYS A 107 -4.88 13.34 -11.57
C CYS A 107 -3.96 14.53 -11.34
N PRO A 108 -4.38 15.76 -11.69
CA PRO A 108 -3.55 16.96 -11.54
C PRO A 108 -3.04 17.18 -10.10
N HIS A 109 -3.77 16.72 -9.09
CA HIS A 109 -3.40 16.85 -7.69
C HIS A 109 -2.38 15.80 -7.21
N LEU A 110 -2.16 14.71 -7.96
CA LEU A 110 -1.17 13.68 -7.65
C LEU A 110 0.24 14.02 -8.17
N LEU A 111 0.36 15.11 -8.94
CA LEU A 111 1.60 15.59 -9.58
C LEU A 111 2.24 16.79 -8.85
N ALA A 112 1.65 17.22 -7.73
CA ALA A 112 1.99 18.45 -7.03
C ALA A 112 3.13 18.29 -6.02
#